data_AF-A0A1B6FNM8-F1
#
_entry.id   AF-A0A1B6FNM8-F1
#
_cell.length_a   1.000
_cell.length_b   1.000
_cell.length_c   1.000
_cell.angle_alpha   90.00
_cell.angle_beta   90.00
_cell.angle_gamma   90.00
#
_symmetry.space_group_name_H-M   'P 1'
#
loop_
_entity.id
_entity.type
_entity.pdbx_description
1 polymer ?
#
loop_
_entity_poly.entity_id
_entity_poly.type
_entity_poly.pdbx_seq_one_letter_code
_entity_poly.pdbx_strand_id
1 'polypeptide(L)'
;FYLTEDDEFIVKTVQHKEGEFLQKLLPGYYMNLNQNPRTLLPKFFGLYCYQCNHKNVRLVVMNNILPSGVRLHQKYDLKGSTYKRKANRIEKQKKSPTFKDLDFLEHHPEGLFLESETYNALVKTIQRDCRVLQSFKIMDYSLLLGIHNM
;
A
#
# COMPACT_ATOMS: atom_id res chain seq x y z
N PHE A 1 -0.82 -1.17 -13.63
CA PHE A 1 0.50 -1.29 -12.99
C PHE A 1 1.24 -2.40 -13.69
N TYR A 2 2.56 -2.34 -13.71
CA TYR A 2 3.43 -3.40 -14.19
C TYR A 2 4.18 -4.00 -13.00
N LEU A 3 4.61 -5.24 -13.15
CA LEU A 3 5.45 -5.96 -12.21
C LEU A 3 6.76 -6.31 -12.92
N THR A 4 7.87 -6.31 -12.19
CA THR A 4 9.13 -6.87 -12.68
C THR A 4 9.03 -8.41 -12.73
N GLU A 5 9.91 -9.03 -13.51
CA GLU A 5 9.92 -10.49 -13.69
C GLU A 5 10.16 -11.26 -12.39
N ASP A 6 11.02 -10.71 -11.53
CA ASP A 6 11.30 -11.19 -10.17
C ASP A 6 10.21 -10.84 -9.14
N ASP A 7 9.18 -10.11 -9.54
CA ASP A 7 8.05 -9.65 -8.73
C ASP A 7 8.44 -8.77 -7.52
N GLU A 8 9.66 -8.22 -7.50
CA GLU A 8 10.14 -7.36 -6.41
C GLU A 8 9.61 -5.93 -6.49
N PHE A 9 9.33 -5.44 -7.71
CA PHE A 9 8.98 -4.04 -7.95
C PHE A 9 7.65 -3.89 -8.68
N ILE A 10 6.88 -2.89 -8.25
CA ILE A 10 5.71 -2.38 -8.93
C ILE A 10 6.09 -1.10 -9.68
N VAL A 11 5.76 -1.04 -10.97
CA VAL A 11 5.83 0.18 -11.77
C VAL A 11 4.42 0.72 -12.00
N LYS A 12 4.16 1.92 -11.49
CA LYS A 12 2.86 2.60 -11.59
C LYS A 12 2.96 3.83 -12.46
N THR A 13 2.12 3.92 -13.49
CA THR A 13 1.89 5.17 -14.21
C THR A 13 1.13 6.14 -13.31
N VAL A 14 1.64 7.35 -13.16
CA VAL A 14 1.05 8.41 -12.34
C VAL A 14 0.68 9.62 -13.17
N GLN A 15 -0.30 10.38 -12.71
CA GLN A 15 -0.68 11.64 -13.31
C GLN A 15 0.40 12.71 -13.05
N HIS A 16 0.40 13.77 -13.86
CA HIS A 16 1.34 14.88 -13.69
C HIS A 16 1.35 15.44 -12.26
N LYS A 17 0.16 15.72 -11.71
CA LYS A 17 -0.01 16.23 -10.35
C LYS A 17 0.51 15.29 -9.27
N GLU A 18 0.38 13.97 -9.46
CA GLU A 18 0.87 12.97 -8.51
C GLU A 18 2.41 12.92 -8.52
N GLY A 19 3.04 13.03 -9.69
CA GLY A 19 4.49 13.12 -9.82
C GLY A 19 5.08 14.41 -9.23
N GLU A 20 4.41 15.55 -9.41
CA GLU A 20 4.81 16.80 -8.74
C GLU A 20 4.61 16.73 -7.22
N PHE A 21 3.50 16.13 -6.79
CA PHE A 21 3.24 15.93 -5.38
C PHE A 21 4.30 15.04 -4.73
N LEU A 22 4.70 13.94 -5.38
CA LEU A 22 5.75 13.05 -4.87
C LEU A 22 7.07 13.81 -4.69
N GLN A 23 7.45 14.69 -5.62
CA GLN A 23 8.65 15.52 -5.47
C GLN A 23 8.59 16.44 -4.24
N LYS A 24 7.42 17.04 -3.98
CA LYS A 24 7.21 17.87 -2.78
C LYS A 24 7.20 17.06 -1.48
N LEU A 25 6.84 15.77 -1.56
CA LEU A 25 6.83 14.85 -0.43
C LEU A 25 8.25 14.39 -0.02
N LEU A 26 9.21 14.36 -0.96
CA LEU A 26 10.54 13.76 -0.76
C LEU A 26 11.29 14.22 0.51
N PRO A 27 11.34 15.52 0.88
CA PRO A 27 12.07 15.95 2.07
C PRO A 27 11.51 15.34 3.36
N GLY A 28 10.19 15.38 3.55
CA GLY A 28 9.58 14.78 4.74
C GLY A 28 9.54 13.24 4.69
N TYR A 29 9.46 12.66 3.49
CA TYR A 29 9.64 11.23 3.31
C TYR A 29 11.02 10.76 3.77
N TYR A 30 12.08 11.47 3.36
CA TYR A 30 13.45 11.20 3.80
C TYR A 30 13.61 11.33 5.32
N MET A 31 13.06 12.38 5.93
CA MET A 31 13.04 12.52 7.40
C MET A 31 12.35 11.34 8.08
N ASN A 32 11.19 10.91 7.57
CA ASN A 32 10.45 9.78 8.11
C ASN A 32 11.25 8.47 7.99
N LEU A 33 11.94 8.22 6.87
CA LEU A 33 12.79 7.03 6.72
C LEU A 33 13.89 6.97 7.78
N ASN A 34 14.53 8.11 8.10
CA ASN A 34 15.59 8.17 9.11
C ASN A 34 15.05 8.03 10.55
N GLN A 35 13.87 8.58 10.83
CA GLN A 35 13.30 8.59 12.19
C GLN A 35 12.42 7.37 12.49
N ASN A 36 11.87 6.73 11.47
CA ASN A 36 10.94 5.61 11.56
C ASN A 36 11.35 4.49 10.57
N PRO A 37 12.44 3.76 10.83
CA PRO A 37 13.00 2.79 9.87
C PRO A 37 12.03 1.65 9.54
N ARG A 38 11.07 1.35 10.42
CA ARG A 38 10.02 0.34 10.21
C ARG A 38 8.78 0.86 9.50
N THR A 39 8.79 2.10 8.99
CA THR A 39 7.65 2.72 8.30
C THR A 39 7.05 1.82 7.23
N LEU A 40 5.71 1.79 7.18
CA LEU A 40 4.89 1.03 6.24
C LEU A 40 4.58 1.83 4.96
N LEU A 41 5.02 3.09 4.88
CA LEU A 41 4.85 3.89 3.67
C LEU A 41 5.56 3.21 2.48
N PRO A 42 5.04 3.39 1.24
CA PRO A 42 5.65 2.83 0.04
C PRO A 42 7.14 3.18 -0.04
N LYS A 43 7.96 2.22 -0.48
CA LYS A 43 9.38 2.43 -0.74
C LYS A 43 9.52 2.91 -2.17
N PHE A 44 9.71 4.22 -2.37
CA PHE A 44 9.88 4.80 -3.69
C PHE A 44 11.34 4.67 -4.12
N PHE A 45 11.58 3.98 -5.22
CA PHE A 45 12.92 3.76 -5.77
C PHE A 45 13.24 4.67 -6.96
N GLY A 46 12.20 5.20 -7.62
CA GLY A 46 12.41 6.19 -8.66
C GLY A 46 11.12 6.81 -9.17
N LEU A 47 11.23 8.04 -9.64
CA LEU A 47 10.20 8.75 -10.40
C LEU A 47 10.81 9.14 -11.75
N TYR A 48 10.22 8.62 -12.83
CA TYR A 48 10.71 8.81 -14.19
C TYR A 48 9.65 9.48 -15.05
N CYS A 49 10.08 10.21 -16.07
CA CYS A 49 9.21 10.73 -17.12
C CYS A 49 9.74 10.27 -18.47
N TYR A 50 9.00 9.38 -19.12
CA TYR A 50 9.26 8.95 -20.49
C TYR A 50 8.47 9.81 -21.46
N GLN A 51 9.16 10.44 -22.40
CA GLN A 51 8.55 11.29 -23.41
C GLN A 51 8.57 10.60 -24.77
N CYS A 52 7.41 10.42 -25.38
CA CYS A 52 7.28 9.81 -26.70
C CYS A 52 6.15 10.50 -27.48
N ASN A 53 6.42 10.90 -28.73
CA ASN A 53 5.45 11.56 -29.61
C ASN A 53 4.68 12.71 -28.92
N HIS A 54 5.42 13.60 -28.23
CA HIS A 54 4.88 14.72 -27.44
C HIS A 54 3.97 14.33 -26.26
N LYS A 55 3.85 13.05 -25.91
CA LYS A 55 3.16 12.58 -24.71
C LYS A 55 4.15 12.28 -23.60
N ASN A 56 3.79 12.68 -22.39
CA ASN A 56 4.57 12.44 -21.18
C ASN A 56 3.93 11.30 -20.38
N VAL A 57 4.67 10.21 -20.20
CA VAL A 57 4.30 9.09 -19.34
C VAL A 57 5.17 9.14 -18.09
N ARG A 58 4.55 9.38 -16.93
CA ARG A 58 5.27 9.41 -15.65
C ARG A 58 5.13 8.09 -14.93
N LEU A 59 6.24 7.55 -14.47
CA LEU A 59 6.33 6.23 -13.85
C LEU A 59 6.94 6.37 -12.46
N VAL A 60 6.31 5.75 -11.47
CA VAL A 60 6.88 5.55 -10.14
C VAL A 60 7.23 4.08 -9.99
N VAL A 61 8.47 3.81 -9.62
CA VAL A 61 8.95 2.48 -9.24
C VAL A 61 8.93 2.38 -7.72
N MET A 62 8.28 1.35 -7.19
CA MET A 62 8.15 1.12 -5.75
C MET A 62 8.18 -0.38 -5.41
N ASN A 63 8.41 -0.71 -4.15
CA ASN A 63 8.43 -2.11 -3.71
C ASN A 63 7.07 -2.79 -3.91
N ASN A 64 7.11 -4.08 -4.25
CA ASN A 64 5.96 -4.96 -4.11
C ASN A 64 5.81 -5.40 -2.65
N ILE A 65 4.67 -5.08 -2.03
CA ILE A 65 4.39 -5.44 -0.62
C ILE A 65 3.96 -6.91 -0.53
N LEU A 66 3.42 -7.48 -1.61
CA LEU A 66 2.83 -8.81 -1.65
C LEU A 66 3.45 -9.65 -2.77
N PRO A 67 4.75 -10.01 -2.67
CA PRO A 67 5.45 -10.77 -3.69
C PRO A 67 4.90 -12.20 -3.81
N SER A 68 4.86 -12.72 -5.02
CA SER A 68 4.29 -14.01 -5.42
C SER A 68 5.08 -15.21 -4.88
N GLY A 69 6.32 -14.98 -4.42
CA GLY A 69 7.11 -16.00 -3.73
C GLY A 69 6.49 -16.51 -2.43
N VAL A 70 5.55 -15.75 -1.84
CA VAL A 70 4.78 -16.16 -0.66
C VAL A 70 3.33 -16.44 -1.05
N ARG A 71 2.83 -17.64 -0.76
CA ARG A 71 1.43 -18.00 -1.01
C ARG A 71 0.50 -17.20 -0.11
N LEU A 72 -0.20 -16.20 -0.64
CA LEU A 72 -1.20 -15.46 0.11
C LEU A 72 -2.55 -16.18 0.10
N HIS A 73 -3.05 -16.55 1.28
CA HIS A 73 -4.34 -17.20 1.45
C HIS A 73 -5.48 -16.17 1.46
N GLN A 74 -5.25 -14.99 2.03
CA GLN A 74 -6.19 -13.88 2.02
C GLN A 74 -5.46 -12.56 1.76
N LYS A 75 -6.16 -11.61 1.14
CA LYS A 75 -5.63 -10.29 0.79
C LYS A 75 -6.71 -9.24 0.98
N TYR A 76 -6.37 -8.14 1.66
CA TYR A 76 -7.30 -7.07 2.01
C TYR A 76 -6.74 -5.69 1.67
N ASP A 77 -7.58 -4.84 1.11
CA ASP A 77 -7.40 -3.40 1.03
C ASP A 77 -8.28 -2.80 2.14
N LEU A 78 -7.69 -2.19 3.17
CA LEU A 78 -8.41 -1.69 4.35
C LEU A 78 -8.26 -0.17 4.49
N LYS A 79 -9.36 0.56 4.65
CA LYS A 79 -9.37 2.04 4.80
C LYS A 79 -9.96 2.52 6.13
N GLY A 80 -10.63 1.66 6.89
CA GLY A 80 -11.40 2.01 8.08
C GLY A 80 -12.76 2.66 7.78
N SER A 81 -13.20 2.68 6.52
CA SER A 81 -14.54 3.15 6.13
C SER A 81 -15.45 1.97 5.75
N THR A 82 -16.75 2.21 5.62
CA THR A 82 -17.75 1.15 5.34
C THR A 82 -18.42 1.30 3.97
N TYR A 83 -18.64 2.53 3.50
CA TYR A 83 -19.34 2.76 2.24
C TYR A 83 -18.56 2.23 1.03
N LYS A 84 -19.17 1.30 0.27
CA LYS A 84 -18.54 0.59 -0.87
C LYS A 84 -17.24 -0.15 -0.51
N ARG A 85 -17.10 -0.57 0.75
CA ARG A 85 -15.96 -1.33 1.26
C ARG A 85 -16.25 -2.82 1.38
N LYS A 86 -16.93 -3.38 0.38
CA LYS A 86 -17.11 -4.82 0.15
C LYS A 86 -16.64 -5.19 -1.26
N ALA A 87 -15.95 -6.32 -1.42
CA ALA A 87 -15.52 -6.83 -2.71
C ALA A 87 -16.74 -7.22 -3.55
N ASN A 88 -16.72 -6.85 -4.83
CA ASN A 88 -17.81 -7.19 -5.73
C ASN A 88 -17.71 -8.65 -6.20
N ARG A 89 -18.79 -9.15 -6.82
CA ARG A 89 -18.86 -10.55 -7.29
C ARG A 89 -17.71 -10.93 -8.23
N ILE A 90 -17.29 -10.00 -9.09
CA ILE A 90 -16.20 -10.23 -10.06
C ILE A 90 -14.86 -10.41 -9.33
N GLU A 91 -14.57 -9.57 -8.35
CA GLU A 91 -13.35 -9.66 -7.55
C GLU A 91 -13.30 -10.97 -6.77
N LYS A 92 -14.43 -11.38 -6.17
CA LYS A 92 -14.53 -12.64 -5.40
C LYS A 92 -14.32 -13.90 -6.23
N GLN A 93 -14.50 -13.84 -7.55
CA GLN A 93 -14.29 -14.96 -8.46
C GLN A 93 -12.82 -15.12 -8.91
N LYS A 94 -11.95 -14.16 -8.59
CA LYS A 94 -10.52 -14.27 -8.95
C LYS A 94 -9.84 -15.35 -8.11
N LYS A 95 -8.76 -15.93 -8.65
CA LYS A 95 -7.90 -16.89 -7.93
C LYS A 95 -7.29 -16.31 -6.64
N SER A 96 -7.00 -15.00 -6.63
CA SER A 96 -6.50 -14.26 -5.48
C SER A 96 -7.30 -12.96 -5.31
N PRO A 97 -8.49 -13.03 -4.68
CA PRO A 97 -9.38 -11.89 -4.51
C PRO A 97 -8.77 -10.87 -3.55
N THR A 98 -9.06 -9.59 -3.80
CA THR A 98 -8.75 -8.48 -2.88
C THR A 98 -10.02 -8.08 -2.15
N PHE A 99 -10.11 -8.51 -0.90
CA PHE A 99 -11.22 -8.19 -0.01
C PHE A 99 -11.10 -6.77 0.55
N LYS A 100 -12.19 -6.26 1.13
CA LYS A 100 -12.25 -4.92 1.73
C LYS A 100 -12.73 -4.98 3.19
N ASP A 101 -12.93 -3.82 3.81
CA ASP A 101 -13.23 -3.68 5.24
C ASP A 101 -14.44 -4.51 5.70
N LEU A 102 -15.55 -4.49 4.96
CA LEU A 102 -16.75 -5.25 5.34
C LEU A 102 -16.55 -6.76 5.17
N ASP A 103 -15.79 -7.20 4.17
CA ASP A 103 -15.42 -8.61 4.06
C ASP A 103 -14.47 -9.02 5.19
N PHE A 104 -13.56 -8.13 5.61
CA PHE A 104 -12.66 -8.40 6.73
C PHE A 104 -13.42 -8.60 8.04
N LEU A 105 -14.39 -7.72 8.34
CA LEU A 105 -15.24 -7.86 9.53
C LEU A 105 -16.09 -9.14 9.51
N GLU A 106 -16.53 -9.60 8.33
CA GLU A 106 -17.25 -10.87 8.16
C GLU A 106 -16.34 -12.09 8.31
N HIS A 107 -15.12 -12.03 7.75
CA HIS A 107 -14.18 -13.16 7.77
C HIS A 107 -13.46 -13.30 9.11
N HIS A 108 -13.24 -12.19 9.82
CA HIS A 108 -12.46 -12.11 11.07
C HIS A 108 -13.22 -11.27 12.11
N PRO A 109 -14.37 -11.76 12.64
CA PRO A 109 -15.19 -10.99 13.58
C PRO A 109 -14.44 -10.67 14.90
N GLU A 110 -13.54 -11.56 15.33
CA GLU A 110 -12.68 -11.36 16.50
C GLU A 110 -11.35 -10.64 16.16
N GLY A 111 -11.18 -10.23 14.90
CA GLY A 111 -9.96 -9.61 14.41
C GLY A 111 -8.79 -10.59 14.23
N LEU A 112 -7.57 -10.04 14.15
CA LEU A 112 -6.33 -10.80 14.05
C LEU A 112 -5.59 -10.76 15.37
N PHE A 113 -5.21 -11.93 15.88
CA PHE A 113 -4.39 -12.05 17.07
C PHE A 113 -2.92 -11.79 16.73
N LEU A 114 -2.31 -10.89 17.48
CA LEU A 114 -0.89 -10.58 17.40
C LEU A 114 -0.30 -10.65 18.81
N GLU A 115 0.93 -11.14 18.91
CA GLU A 115 1.68 -11.05 20.16
C GLU A 115 1.82 -9.58 20.59
N SER A 116 1.80 -9.34 21.90
CA SER A 116 1.72 -7.98 22.44
C SER A 116 2.85 -7.07 21.96
N GLU A 117 4.07 -7.59 21.82
CA GLU A 117 5.21 -6.82 21.33
C GLU A 117 5.05 -6.43 19.85
N THR A 118 4.67 -7.39 19.01
CA THR A 118 4.40 -7.18 17.58
C THR A 118 3.24 -6.18 17.37
N TYR A 119 2.15 -6.34 18.13
CA TYR A 119 1.02 -5.42 18.11
C TYR A 119 1.47 -3.99 18.45
N ASN A 120 2.17 -3.81 19.57
CA ASN A 120 2.62 -2.50 20.01
C ASN A 120 3.57 -1.84 19.00
N ALA A 121 4.49 -2.60 18.41
CA ALA A 121 5.40 -2.10 17.38
C ALA A 121 4.66 -1.69 16.10
N LEU A 122 3.69 -2.50 15.65
CA LEU A 122 2.87 -2.22 14.47
C LEU A 122 2.02 -0.97 14.67
N VAL A 123 1.27 -0.88 15.77
CA VAL A 123 0.40 0.26 16.08
C VAL A 123 1.21 1.55 16.20
N LYS A 124 2.36 1.51 16.89
CA LYS A 124 3.26 2.67 16.99
C LYS A 124 3.73 3.14 15.62
N THR A 125 4.06 2.21 14.72
CA THR A 125 4.50 2.52 13.36
C THR A 125 3.35 3.15 12.55
N ILE A 126 2.17 2.52 12.55
CA ILE A 126 0.97 3.04 11.88
C ILE A 126 0.63 4.45 12.36
N GLN A 127 0.64 4.70 13.68
CA GLN A 127 0.38 6.04 14.23
C GLN A 127 1.37 7.09 13.72
N ARG A 128 2.67 6.75 13.60
CA ARG A 128 3.68 7.68 13.06
C ARG A 128 3.45 7.95 11.58
N ASP A 129 3.19 6.91 10.80
CA ASP A 129 2.95 7.04 9.36
C ASP A 129 1.67 7.83 9.08
N CYS A 130 0.59 7.60 9.84
CA CYS A 130 -0.64 8.39 9.73
C CYS A 130 -0.41 9.88 10.04
N ARG A 131 0.44 10.23 11.02
CA ARG A 131 0.80 11.63 11.28
C ARG A 131 1.56 12.25 10.11
N VAL A 132 2.47 11.51 9.49
CA VAL A 132 3.17 11.96 8.29
C VAL A 132 2.19 12.20 7.15
N LEU A 133 1.34 11.22 6.82
CA LEU A 133 0.32 11.34 5.78
C LEU A 133 -0.62 12.54 6.03
N GLN A 134 -1.05 12.72 7.28
CA GLN A 134 -1.87 13.86 7.69
C GLN A 134 -1.16 15.21 7.50
N SER A 135 0.12 15.32 7.86
CA SER A 135 0.89 16.56 7.67
C SER A 135 1.02 16.98 6.19
N PHE A 136 1.00 16.00 5.28
CA PHE A 136 0.99 16.21 3.84
C PHE A 136 -0.41 16.32 3.24
N LYS A 137 -1.46 16.31 4.07
CA LYS A 137 -2.88 16.33 3.65
C LYS A 137 -3.23 15.19 2.68
N ILE A 138 -2.56 14.05 2.84
CA ILE A 138 -2.83 12.85 2.06
C ILE A 138 -4.01 12.13 2.71
N MET A 139 -4.94 11.66 1.88
CA MET A 139 -6.11 10.86 2.29
C MET A 139 -6.30 9.72 1.29
N ASP A 140 -7.35 8.92 1.48
CA ASP A 140 -7.74 7.82 0.59
C ASP A 140 -6.68 6.74 0.36
N TYR A 141 -5.70 6.62 1.27
CA TYR A 141 -4.79 5.48 1.33
C TYR A 141 -5.44 4.29 2.02
N SER A 142 -4.91 3.11 1.73
CA SER A 142 -5.33 1.85 2.35
C SER A 142 -4.12 1.16 2.99
N LEU A 143 -4.36 0.42 4.07
CA LEU A 143 -3.45 -0.62 4.54
C LEU A 143 -3.68 -1.87 3.69
N LEU A 144 -2.67 -2.28 2.92
CA LEU A 144 -2.70 -3.53 2.17
C LEU A 144 -2.20 -4.65 3.08
N LEU A 145 -3.04 -5.64 3.32
CA LEU A 145 -2.77 -6.75 4.23
C LEU A 145 -2.82 -8.08 3.46
N GLY A 146 -1.77 -8.89 3.59
CA GLY A 146 -1.73 -10.27 3.13
C GLY A 146 -1.66 -11.23 4.32
N ILE A 147 -2.42 -12.32 4.28
CA ILE A 147 -2.40 -13.36 5.31
C ILE A 147 -1.90 -14.66 4.69
N HIS A 148 -0.87 -15.24 5.32
CA HIS A 148 -0.36 -16.55 5.02
C HIS A 148 -0.55 -17.46 6.24
N ASN A 149 -1.25 -18.58 6.06
CA ASN A 149 -1.43 -19.60 7.08
C ASN A 149 -0.27 -20.60 6.95
N MET A 150 0.40 -20.88 8.08
CA MET A 150 1.42 -21.93 8.19
C MET A 150 0.78 -23.31 8.38
#